data_AF-A0A653C3X4-F1
#
_entry.id   AF-A0A653C3X4-F1
#
_cell.length_a   1.000
_cell.length_b   1.000
_cell.length_c   1.000
_cell.angle_alpha   90.00
_cell.angle_beta   90.00
_cell.angle_gamma   90.00
#
_symmetry.space_group_name_H-M   'P 1'
#
loop_
_entity.id
_entity.type
_entity.pdbx_description
1 polymer ?
#
loop_
_entity_poly.entity_id
_entity_poly.type
_entity_poly.pdbx_seq_one_letter_code
_entity_poly.pdbx_strand_id
1 'polypeptide(L)'
;MGGAMVAVIIGIIWFPLVFFSLGSAVGETNVPYDVTLEIRIGPYEPIYRMSAQSNSIYSFKPDQLDQLRMVYNNFKSSGTFINNYEAADVAAVKLSIDSGNIWGISPPDRKRMVAEINSTNPVQVRLDYKISHQTSKPEDTGIIRKGVAITLPAETEDRANLLKMLEGLPADPVLLQYLLPKFIKVTNRGTVEPVEELMLPQPDEKAASLRNITTNLNKTGEEEWWRIREECNDTNYELFLRDLPYQDCSNSIILYTFNDKVFPPTLEFISGGGIIGLYTTLVLVASRILRGFFSDQCGKIMFEDLPNVDRVLQLCLDIYLVREASEFALEEDLFAKLVFLFRSPETLIKWTRPKEELADDDEDEDPEDGAGGDH
;
A
#
# COMPACT_ATOMS: atom_id res chain seq x y z
N MET A 1 35.74 -13.01 1.54
CA MET A 1 35.43 -11.72 2.19
C MET A 1 34.77 -10.71 1.24
N GLY A 2 35.36 -10.39 0.07
CA GLY A 2 34.79 -9.39 -0.85
C GLY A 2 33.32 -9.64 -1.27
N GLY A 3 32.96 -10.87 -1.60
CA GLY A 3 31.56 -11.21 -1.93
C GLY A 3 30.55 -10.97 -0.79
N ALA A 4 30.96 -11.20 0.47
CA ALA A 4 30.12 -10.91 1.63
C ALA A 4 29.91 -9.39 1.81
N MET A 5 30.94 -8.58 1.58
CA MET A 5 30.82 -7.12 1.62
C MET A 5 29.88 -6.59 0.54
N VAL A 6 29.97 -7.13 -0.68
CA VAL A 6 29.06 -6.78 -1.78
C VAL A 6 27.62 -7.15 -1.42
N ALA A 7 27.39 -8.34 -0.86
CA ALA A 7 26.06 -8.76 -0.41
C ALA A 7 25.47 -7.83 0.66
N VAL A 8 26.30 -7.38 1.62
CA VAL A 8 25.88 -6.41 2.65
C VAL A 8 25.48 -5.06 2.02
N ILE A 9 26.26 -4.56 1.05
CA ILE A 9 25.94 -3.31 0.36
C ILE A 9 24.61 -3.42 -0.41
N ILE A 10 24.41 -4.52 -1.14
CA ILE A 10 23.15 -4.78 -1.84
C ILE A 10 22.00 -4.85 -0.84
N GLY A 11 22.18 -5.56 0.27
CA GLY A 11 21.21 -5.65 1.35
C GLY A 11 20.81 -4.29 1.90
N ILE A 12 21.76 -3.39 2.17
CA ILE A 12 21.46 -2.04 2.68
C ILE A 12 20.67 -1.20 1.67
N ILE A 13 20.99 -1.31 0.37
CA ILE A 13 20.30 -0.57 -0.68
C ILE A 13 18.88 -1.13 -0.90
N TRP A 14 18.71 -2.45 -0.85
CA TRP A 14 17.45 -3.12 -1.15
C TRP A 14 16.53 -3.25 0.06
N PHE A 15 17.06 -3.26 1.29
CA PHE A 15 16.29 -3.46 2.52
C PHE A 15 15.12 -2.47 2.65
N PRO A 16 15.30 -1.16 2.43
CA PRO A 16 14.17 -0.23 2.44
C PRO A 16 13.11 -0.63 1.42
N LEU A 17 13.49 -0.88 0.17
CA LEU A 17 12.55 -1.23 -0.90
C LEU A 17 11.73 -2.48 -0.57
N VAL A 18 12.36 -3.51 0.00
CA VAL A 18 11.69 -4.75 0.44
C VAL A 18 10.75 -4.48 1.61
N PHE A 19 11.18 -3.69 2.60
CA PHE A 19 10.35 -3.31 3.74
C PHE A 19 9.09 -2.54 3.29
N PHE A 20 9.20 -1.70 2.25
CA PHE A 20 8.06 -0.98 1.69
C PHE A 20 7.13 -1.85 0.85
N SER A 21 7.65 -2.84 0.11
CA SER A 21 6.79 -3.80 -0.61
C SER A 21 5.94 -4.64 0.35
N LEU A 22 6.34 -4.76 1.61
CA LEU A 22 5.53 -5.36 2.68
C LEU A 22 4.45 -4.42 3.23
N GLY A 23 4.50 -3.11 2.94
CA GLY A 23 3.54 -2.14 3.47
C GLY A 23 2.10 -2.41 3.05
N SER A 24 1.87 -2.94 1.84
CA SER A 24 0.55 -3.39 1.39
C SER A 24 0.03 -4.62 2.14
N ALA A 25 0.91 -5.38 2.80
CA ALA A 25 0.55 -6.55 3.61
C ALA A 25 0.30 -6.21 5.10
N VAL A 26 0.72 -5.03 5.58
CA VAL A 26 0.66 -4.64 7.00
C VAL A 26 -0.40 -3.56 7.29
N GLY A 27 -1.12 -3.10 6.26
CA GLY A 27 -2.18 -2.11 6.43
C GLY A 27 -3.40 -2.64 7.21
N GLU A 28 -4.18 -1.72 7.77
CA GLU A 28 -5.46 -2.03 8.41
C GLU A 28 -6.59 -1.96 7.38
N THR A 29 -7.58 -2.84 7.55
CA THR A 29 -8.77 -2.91 6.71
C THR A 29 -9.60 -1.62 6.81
N ASN A 30 -10.04 -1.09 5.67
CA ASN A 30 -10.75 0.19 5.56
C ASN A 30 -12.17 0.03 4.97
N VAL A 31 -12.99 -0.83 5.58
CA VAL A 31 -14.37 -0.99 5.15
C VAL A 31 -15.19 0.27 5.48
N PRO A 32 -16.07 0.75 4.58
CA PRO A 32 -16.91 1.91 4.84
C PRO A 32 -17.83 1.68 6.05
N TYR A 33 -18.09 2.74 6.82
CA TYR A 33 -19.02 2.70 7.95
C TYR A 33 -20.39 3.32 7.62
N ASP A 34 -20.48 4.11 6.55
CA ASP A 34 -21.71 4.72 6.05
C ASP A 34 -21.67 4.78 4.53
N VAL A 35 -22.68 4.21 3.87
CA VAL A 35 -22.85 4.29 2.41
C VAL A 35 -24.27 4.77 2.11
N THR A 36 -24.39 5.90 1.43
CA THR A 36 -25.67 6.51 1.07
C THR A 36 -25.83 6.52 -0.44
N LEU A 37 -26.98 6.06 -0.94
CA LEU A 37 -27.43 6.22 -2.32
C LEU A 37 -28.54 7.26 -2.38
N GLU A 38 -28.49 8.12 -3.38
CA GLU A 38 -29.49 9.14 -3.66
C GLU A 38 -29.75 9.21 -5.16
N ILE A 39 -31.03 9.14 -5.58
CA ILE A 39 -31.41 9.25 -6.99
C ILE A 39 -32.27 10.49 -7.16
N ARG A 40 -31.90 11.35 -8.11
CA ARG A 40 -32.62 12.57 -8.50
C ARG A 40 -33.03 12.50 -9.96
N ILE A 41 -34.22 13.00 -10.26
CA ILE A 41 -34.68 13.25 -11.62
C ILE A 41 -34.70 14.77 -11.79
N GLY A 42 -33.91 15.29 -12.72
CA GLY A 42 -33.73 16.72 -12.92
C GLY A 42 -33.20 17.43 -11.66
N PRO A 43 -33.54 18.71 -11.46
CA PRO A 43 -33.11 19.51 -10.30
C PRO A 43 -34.01 19.36 -9.07
N TYR A 44 -34.92 18.37 -9.04
CA TYR A 44 -35.94 18.25 -8.01
C TYR A 44 -35.47 17.47 -6.76
N GLU A 45 -36.37 17.36 -5.78
CA GLU A 45 -36.16 16.52 -4.59
C GLU A 45 -35.83 15.07 -4.99
N PRO A 46 -34.90 14.40 -4.29
CA PRO A 46 -34.56 13.01 -4.57
C PRO A 46 -35.78 12.13 -4.52
N ILE A 47 -35.91 11.28 -5.54
CA ILE A 47 -36.96 10.28 -5.56
C ILE A 47 -36.61 9.15 -4.58
N TYR A 48 -35.35 8.78 -4.50
CA TYR A 48 -34.87 7.72 -3.62
C TYR A 48 -33.68 8.20 -2.81
N ARG A 49 -33.69 7.91 -1.51
CA ARG A 49 -32.54 8.10 -0.63
C ARG A 49 -32.49 7.00 0.42
N MET A 50 -31.35 6.33 0.53
CA MET A 50 -31.15 5.27 1.50
C MET A 50 -29.70 5.27 1.99
N SER A 51 -29.51 5.05 3.29
CA SER A 51 -28.19 4.96 3.92
C SER A 51 -28.05 3.61 4.61
N ALA A 52 -26.98 2.88 4.29
CA ALA A 52 -26.54 1.71 5.02
C ALA A 52 -25.46 2.13 6.00
N GLN A 53 -25.68 1.84 7.28
CA GLN A 53 -24.72 2.03 8.37
C GLN A 53 -24.12 0.68 8.78
N SER A 54 -23.35 0.63 9.87
CA SER A 54 -22.61 -0.56 10.33
C SER A 54 -23.44 -1.83 10.51
N ASN A 55 -24.76 -1.74 10.73
CA ASN A 55 -25.65 -2.90 10.83
C ASN A 55 -26.09 -3.49 9.47
N SER A 56 -25.81 -2.77 8.38
CA SER A 56 -26.17 -3.13 7.01
C SER A 56 -24.96 -3.24 6.09
N ILE A 57 -23.75 -3.18 6.65
CA ILE A 57 -22.48 -3.36 5.96
C ILE A 57 -21.80 -4.60 6.55
N TYR A 58 -21.59 -5.61 5.71
CA TYR A 58 -21.12 -6.92 6.11
C TYR A 58 -19.77 -7.22 5.47
N SER A 59 -18.70 -7.18 6.26
CA SER A 59 -17.39 -7.68 5.82
C SER A 59 -17.45 -9.18 5.51
N PHE A 60 -16.71 -9.60 4.49
CA PHE A 60 -16.70 -11.00 4.11
C PHE A 60 -15.94 -11.84 5.13
N LYS A 61 -16.41 -13.07 5.30
CA LYS A 61 -15.67 -14.14 5.96
C LYS A 61 -14.81 -14.90 4.94
N PRO A 62 -13.77 -15.64 5.38
CA PRO A 62 -12.90 -16.38 4.46
C PRO A 62 -13.65 -17.31 3.49
N ASP A 63 -14.65 -18.02 3.98
CA ASP A 63 -15.53 -18.90 3.20
C ASP A 63 -16.31 -18.13 2.12
N GLN A 64 -16.74 -16.90 2.42
CA GLN A 64 -17.47 -16.04 1.49
C GLN A 64 -16.54 -15.47 0.40
N LEU A 65 -15.29 -15.15 0.75
CA LEU A 65 -14.28 -14.78 -0.24
C LEU A 65 -13.92 -15.97 -1.14
N ASP A 66 -13.83 -17.18 -0.59
CA ASP A 66 -13.59 -18.37 -1.38
C ASP A 66 -14.76 -18.68 -2.33
N GLN A 67 -16.01 -18.48 -1.88
CA GLN A 67 -17.18 -18.52 -2.76
C GLN A 67 -17.06 -17.49 -3.90
N LEU A 68 -16.69 -16.24 -3.61
CA LEU A 68 -16.44 -15.22 -4.62
C LEU A 68 -15.38 -15.67 -5.64
N ARG A 69 -14.25 -16.23 -5.17
CA ARG A 69 -13.19 -16.76 -6.04
C ARG A 69 -13.67 -17.91 -6.92
N MET A 70 -14.53 -18.78 -6.39
CA MET A 70 -15.12 -19.89 -7.16
C MET A 70 -16.01 -19.40 -8.29
N VAL A 71 -16.83 -18.37 -8.05
CA VAL A 71 -17.70 -17.75 -9.07
C VAL A 71 -16.88 -17.23 -10.26
N TYR A 72 -15.71 -16.65 -9.99
CA TYR A 72 -14.84 -16.05 -11.01
C TYR A 72 -13.67 -16.94 -11.45
N ASN A 73 -13.68 -18.25 -11.15
CA ASN A 73 -12.54 -19.15 -11.40
C ASN A 73 -12.11 -19.23 -12.88
N ASN A 74 -13.07 -19.09 -13.80
CA ASN A 74 -12.86 -19.15 -15.24
C ASN A 74 -12.46 -17.79 -15.84
N PHE A 75 -12.42 -16.72 -15.02
CA PHE A 75 -12.17 -15.35 -15.46
C PHE A 75 -10.86 -14.83 -14.88
N LYS A 76 -9.78 -14.96 -15.66
CA LYS A 76 -8.41 -14.62 -15.22
C LYS A 76 -8.27 -13.17 -14.71
N SER A 77 -8.90 -12.20 -15.37
CA SER A 77 -8.84 -10.79 -14.97
C SER A 77 -9.49 -10.59 -13.59
N SER A 78 -10.72 -11.07 -13.43
CA SER A 78 -11.49 -11.04 -12.19
C SER A 78 -10.76 -11.76 -11.04
N GLY A 79 -10.21 -12.94 -11.30
CA GLY A 79 -9.41 -13.68 -10.32
C GLY A 79 -8.16 -12.93 -9.88
N THR A 80 -7.46 -12.28 -10.81
CA THR A 80 -6.29 -11.44 -10.48
C THR A 80 -6.69 -10.25 -9.62
N PHE A 81 -7.83 -9.62 -9.93
CA PHE A 81 -8.37 -8.52 -9.13
C PHE A 81 -8.71 -8.97 -7.70
N ILE A 82 -9.50 -10.04 -7.55
CA ILE A 82 -9.96 -10.57 -6.25
C ILE A 82 -8.80 -11.04 -5.37
N ASN A 83 -7.74 -11.61 -5.97
CA ASN A 83 -6.57 -12.09 -5.24
C ASN A 83 -5.75 -10.99 -4.55
N ASN A 84 -5.98 -9.72 -4.88
CA ASN A 84 -5.33 -8.60 -4.19
C ASN A 84 -5.99 -8.25 -2.85
N TYR A 85 -7.13 -8.87 -2.52
CA TYR A 85 -7.94 -8.54 -1.35
C TYR A 85 -8.08 -9.73 -0.40
N GLU A 86 -8.10 -9.44 0.90
CA GLU A 86 -8.49 -10.39 1.94
C GLU A 86 -9.98 -10.28 2.23
N ALA A 87 -10.54 -11.27 2.94
CA ALA A 87 -11.98 -11.31 3.20
C ALA A 87 -12.45 -10.08 3.99
N ALA A 88 -11.65 -9.62 4.95
CA ALA A 88 -11.96 -8.42 5.72
C ALA A 88 -12.02 -7.15 4.84
N ASP A 89 -11.28 -7.11 3.74
CA ASP A 89 -11.18 -5.95 2.84
C ASP A 89 -12.38 -5.83 1.88
N VAL A 90 -13.20 -6.88 1.78
CA VAL A 90 -14.40 -6.90 0.94
C VAL A 90 -15.65 -6.82 1.82
N ALA A 91 -16.59 -5.96 1.46
CA ALA A 91 -17.85 -5.86 2.18
C ALA A 91 -19.07 -5.73 1.27
N ALA A 92 -20.15 -6.43 1.64
CA ALA A 92 -21.47 -6.26 1.07
C ALA A 92 -22.25 -5.18 1.83
N VAL A 93 -22.72 -4.17 1.11
CA VAL A 93 -23.53 -3.07 1.60
C VAL A 93 -24.97 -3.34 1.18
N LYS A 94 -25.84 -3.64 2.16
CA LYS A 94 -27.24 -3.98 1.93
C LYS A 94 -28.14 -2.76 2.17
N LEU A 95 -28.82 -2.29 1.13
CA LEU A 95 -29.72 -1.14 1.16
C LEU A 95 -31.15 -1.62 0.88
N SER A 96 -32.15 -1.03 1.54
CA SER A 96 -33.56 -1.35 1.29
C SER A 96 -34.01 -0.88 -0.09
N ILE A 97 -34.90 -1.64 -0.75
CA ILE A 97 -35.49 -1.27 -2.04
C ILE A 97 -36.43 -0.06 -1.95
N ASP A 98 -37.09 0.13 -0.81
CA ASP A 98 -37.94 1.30 -0.55
C ASP A 98 -37.06 2.45 -0.05
N SER A 99 -37.32 3.67 -0.54
CA SER A 99 -36.68 4.90 -0.06
C SER A 99 -36.86 5.05 1.45
N GLY A 100 -35.83 5.52 2.15
CA GLY A 100 -35.84 5.69 3.60
C GLY A 100 -36.71 6.87 4.04
N ASN A 101 -37.03 7.76 3.11
CA ASN A 101 -37.86 8.94 3.33
C ASN A 101 -39.08 8.92 2.41
N ILE A 102 -40.20 9.43 2.93
CA ILE A 102 -41.37 9.83 2.12
C ILE A 102 -40.93 10.94 1.15
N TRP A 103 -41.50 10.94 -0.05
CA TRP A 103 -41.17 11.87 -1.11
C TRP A 103 -41.77 13.27 -0.85
N GLY A 104 -40.98 14.14 -0.22
CA GLY A 104 -41.37 15.49 0.19
C GLY A 104 -41.35 16.54 -0.91
N ILE A 105 -41.62 16.20 -2.17
CA ILE A 105 -41.63 17.19 -3.26
C ILE A 105 -42.72 18.24 -3.04
N SER A 106 -42.38 19.51 -3.29
CA SER A 106 -43.37 20.58 -3.19
C SER A 106 -44.40 20.49 -4.33
N PRO A 107 -45.69 20.83 -4.10
CA PRO A 107 -46.69 20.85 -5.18
C PRO A 107 -46.31 21.66 -6.44
N PRO A 108 -45.68 22.85 -6.34
CA PRO A 108 -45.22 23.54 -7.54
C PRO A 108 -44.07 22.81 -8.25
N ASP A 109 -43.14 22.19 -7.51
CA ASP A 109 -42.05 21.41 -8.11
C ASP A 109 -42.57 20.16 -8.80
N ARG A 110 -43.56 19.47 -8.22
CA ARG A 110 -44.22 18.35 -8.88
C ARG A 110 -44.85 18.78 -10.21
N LYS A 111 -45.56 19.91 -10.24
CA LYS A 111 -46.13 20.44 -11.49
C LYS A 111 -45.06 20.78 -12.53
N ARG A 112 -43.93 21.35 -12.10
CA ARG A 112 -42.80 21.64 -12.98
C ARG A 112 -42.17 20.35 -13.53
N MET A 113 -41.97 19.36 -12.66
CA MET A 113 -41.43 18.05 -13.01
C MET A 113 -42.33 17.34 -14.03
N VAL A 114 -43.64 17.34 -13.82
CA VAL A 114 -44.63 16.81 -14.77
C VAL A 114 -44.54 17.53 -16.12
N ALA A 115 -44.46 18.87 -16.12
CA ALA A 115 -44.34 19.64 -17.36
C ALA A 115 -43.02 19.36 -18.10
N GLU A 116 -41.91 19.22 -17.38
CA GLU A 116 -40.60 18.87 -17.95
C GLU A 116 -40.62 17.47 -18.55
N ILE A 117 -41.17 16.50 -17.82
CA ILE A 117 -41.32 15.11 -18.27
C ILE A 117 -42.33 14.99 -19.40
N ASN A 118 -43.29 15.91 -19.55
CA ASN A 118 -44.21 15.93 -20.69
C ASN A 118 -43.66 16.72 -21.91
N SER A 119 -42.51 17.38 -21.78
CA SER A 119 -41.94 18.21 -22.87
C SER A 119 -41.41 17.35 -24.04
N THR A 120 -40.60 17.87 -24.96
CA THR A 120 -39.82 17.03 -25.90
C THR A 120 -38.33 17.00 -25.55
N ASN A 121 -37.95 17.61 -24.42
CA ASN A 121 -36.57 17.67 -23.99
C ASN A 121 -36.16 16.36 -23.28
N PRO A 122 -34.88 15.97 -23.39
CA PRO A 122 -34.32 14.89 -22.59
C PRO A 122 -34.25 15.27 -21.12
N VAL A 123 -34.54 14.33 -20.21
CA VAL A 123 -34.51 14.54 -18.76
C VAL A 123 -33.29 13.85 -18.17
N GLN A 124 -32.53 14.55 -17.34
CA GLN A 124 -31.37 13.96 -16.66
C GLN A 124 -31.81 13.21 -15.41
N VAL A 125 -31.29 12.00 -15.21
CA VAL A 125 -31.43 11.24 -13.97
C VAL A 125 -30.04 10.99 -13.42
N ARG A 126 -29.84 11.26 -12.15
CA ARG A 126 -28.53 11.15 -11.50
C ARG A 126 -28.64 10.31 -10.24
N LEU A 127 -27.77 9.33 -10.11
CA LEU A 127 -27.52 8.58 -8.89
C LEU A 127 -26.23 9.10 -8.27
N ASP A 128 -26.33 9.69 -7.10
CA ASP A 128 -25.20 10.08 -6.26
C ASP A 128 -25.00 9.04 -5.18
N TYR A 129 -23.75 8.61 -5.00
CA TYR A 129 -23.35 7.73 -3.91
C TYR A 129 -22.29 8.41 -3.05
N LYS A 130 -22.54 8.39 -1.75
CA LYS A 130 -21.66 8.91 -0.71
C LYS A 130 -21.11 7.72 0.07
N ILE A 131 -19.79 7.59 0.11
CA ILE A 131 -19.11 6.54 0.86
C ILE A 131 -18.26 7.21 1.94
N SER A 132 -18.49 6.82 3.19
CA SER A 132 -17.74 7.31 4.35
C SER A 132 -16.85 6.19 4.87
N HIS A 133 -15.55 6.43 4.92
CA HIS A 133 -14.53 5.44 5.25
C HIS A 133 -13.50 6.00 6.24
N GLN A 134 -12.66 5.12 6.79
CA GLN A 134 -11.60 5.53 7.70
C GLN A 134 -10.42 6.06 6.89
N THR A 135 -9.78 7.11 7.40
CA THR A 135 -8.59 7.65 6.77
C THR A 135 -7.59 8.08 7.82
N SER A 136 -6.33 7.81 7.54
CA SER A 136 -5.20 8.32 8.32
C SER A 136 -4.78 9.70 7.80
N LYS A 137 -5.07 10.00 6.52
CA LYS A 137 -4.51 11.16 5.83
C LYS A 137 -5.28 12.44 6.16
N PRO A 138 -4.61 13.53 6.56
CA PRO A 138 -5.27 14.79 6.88
C PRO A 138 -5.93 15.47 5.68
N GLU A 139 -5.47 15.18 4.46
CA GLU A 139 -6.03 15.71 3.21
C GLU A 139 -7.33 15.01 2.80
N ASP A 140 -7.57 13.81 3.32
CA ASP A 140 -8.74 13.01 3.04
C ASP A 140 -9.81 13.29 4.11
N THR A 141 -10.98 13.74 3.67
CA THR A 141 -12.08 14.05 4.58
C THR A 141 -12.76 12.79 5.15
N GLY A 142 -12.42 11.60 4.63
CA GLY A 142 -13.08 10.33 4.94
C GLY A 142 -14.48 10.22 4.34
N ILE A 143 -14.89 11.18 3.51
CA ILE A 143 -16.19 11.20 2.82
C ILE A 143 -15.96 11.45 1.34
N ILE A 144 -16.36 10.48 0.53
CA ILE A 144 -16.24 10.54 -0.92
C ILE A 144 -17.63 10.63 -1.53
N ARG A 145 -17.83 11.56 -2.46
CA ARG A 145 -19.07 11.72 -3.22
C ARG A 145 -18.79 11.59 -4.70
N LYS A 146 -19.47 10.65 -5.35
CA LYS A 146 -19.48 10.51 -6.81
C LYS A 146 -20.92 10.30 -7.28
N GLY A 147 -21.13 10.43 -8.58
CA GLY A 147 -22.42 10.14 -9.16
C GLY A 147 -22.33 9.69 -10.61
N VAL A 148 -23.37 8.98 -11.03
CA VAL A 148 -23.60 8.51 -12.40
C VAL A 148 -24.83 9.24 -12.92
N ALA A 149 -24.75 9.82 -14.11
CA ALA A 149 -25.86 10.51 -14.74
C ALA A 149 -26.23 9.82 -16.05
N ILE A 150 -27.53 9.69 -16.29
CA ILE A 150 -28.11 9.13 -17.49
C ILE A 150 -29.15 10.10 -18.04
N THR A 151 -29.38 10.01 -19.35
CA THR A 151 -30.38 10.82 -20.02
C THR A 151 -31.58 9.93 -20.35
N LEU A 152 -32.76 10.27 -19.84
CA LEU A 152 -34.03 9.71 -20.26
C LEU A 152 -34.50 10.41 -21.53
N PRO A 153 -34.55 9.71 -22.68
CA PRO A 153 -35.00 10.32 -23.94
C PRO A 153 -36.49 10.66 -23.91
N ALA A 154 -36.86 11.67 -24.70
CA ALA A 154 -38.26 12.00 -24.92
C ALA A 154 -39.00 10.88 -25.67
N GLU A 155 -40.32 10.84 -25.51
CA GLU A 155 -41.22 9.95 -26.28
C GLU A 155 -40.93 8.45 -26.12
N THR A 156 -40.29 8.05 -25.02
CA THR A 156 -40.09 6.63 -24.66
C THR A 156 -41.23 6.12 -23.78
N GLU A 157 -41.44 4.80 -23.79
CA GLU A 157 -42.43 4.13 -22.93
C GLU A 157 -42.15 4.39 -21.44
N ASP A 158 -40.89 4.29 -21.03
CA ASP A 158 -40.41 4.63 -19.68
C ASP A 158 -40.79 6.05 -19.27
N ARG A 159 -40.70 7.00 -20.19
CA ARG A 159 -41.01 8.40 -19.93
C ARG A 159 -42.51 8.66 -19.86
N ALA A 160 -43.31 7.95 -20.65
CA ALA A 160 -44.76 7.93 -20.53
C ALA A 160 -45.23 7.27 -19.22
N ASN A 161 -44.58 6.19 -18.79
CA ASN A 161 -44.85 5.51 -17.53
C ASN A 161 -44.47 6.39 -16.33
N LEU A 162 -43.33 7.09 -16.39
CA LEU A 162 -42.94 8.06 -15.38
C LEU A 162 -43.99 9.18 -15.24
N LEU A 163 -44.50 9.70 -16.36
CA LEU A 163 -45.56 10.71 -16.36
C LEU A 163 -46.85 10.18 -15.70
N LYS A 164 -47.30 8.99 -16.09
CA LYS A 164 -48.47 8.33 -15.49
C LYS A 164 -48.31 8.14 -13.98
N MET A 165 -47.13 7.70 -13.51
CA MET A 165 -46.85 7.56 -12.09
C MET A 165 -47.01 8.90 -11.36
N LEU A 166 -46.45 9.97 -11.91
CA LEU A 166 -46.53 11.31 -11.31
C LEU A 166 -47.94 11.89 -11.31
N GLU A 167 -48.81 11.45 -12.21
CA GLU A 167 -50.23 11.81 -12.26
C GLU A 167 -51.10 10.91 -11.37
N GLY A 168 -50.53 9.88 -10.74
CA GLY A 168 -51.25 8.91 -9.91
C GLY A 168 -52.02 7.86 -10.70
N LEU A 169 -51.67 7.66 -11.98
CA LEU A 169 -52.24 6.64 -12.84
C LEU A 169 -51.43 5.34 -12.72
N PRO A 170 -52.06 4.17 -12.92
CA PRO A 170 -51.34 2.90 -13.01
C PRO A 170 -50.30 2.92 -14.15
N ALA A 171 -49.08 2.49 -13.84
CA ALA A 171 -47.96 2.47 -14.77
C ALA A 171 -46.98 1.34 -14.44
N ASP A 172 -46.30 0.84 -15.46
CA ASP A 172 -45.23 -0.14 -15.30
C ASP A 172 -43.95 0.51 -14.77
N PRO A 173 -43.10 -0.23 -14.02
CA PRO A 173 -41.83 0.29 -13.52
C PRO A 173 -40.97 0.92 -14.62
N VAL A 174 -40.35 2.06 -14.31
CA VAL A 174 -39.51 2.81 -15.26
C VAL A 174 -38.10 2.26 -15.22
N LEU A 175 -37.56 1.86 -16.36
CA LEU A 175 -36.20 1.34 -16.50
C LEU A 175 -35.19 2.50 -16.57
N LEU A 176 -34.20 2.45 -15.67
CA LEU A 176 -33.07 3.36 -15.61
C LEU A 176 -31.81 2.56 -15.94
N GLN A 177 -31.39 2.60 -17.20
CA GLN A 177 -30.25 1.83 -17.70
C GLN A 177 -28.92 2.39 -17.20
N TYR A 178 -27.98 1.51 -16.84
CA TYR A 178 -26.60 1.86 -16.46
C TYR A 178 -26.48 2.92 -15.37
N LEU A 179 -27.23 2.78 -14.27
CA LEU A 179 -27.26 3.78 -13.21
C LEU A 179 -26.56 3.33 -11.92
N LEU A 180 -26.62 2.05 -11.59
CA LEU A 180 -26.16 1.52 -10.30
C LEU A 180 -24.76 0.89 -10.40
N PRO A 181 -23.72 1.44 -9.77
CA PRO A 181 -22.39 0.81 -9.72
C PRO A 181 -22.40 -0.39 -8.76
N LYS A 182 -22.29 -1.62 -9.28
CA LYS A 182 -22.44 -2.83 -8.47
C LYS A 182 -21.25 -3.11 -7.55
N PHE A 183 -20.06 -2.93 -8.10
CA PHE A 183 -18.78 -3.18 -7.46
C PHE A 183 -18.01 -1.87 -7.41
N ILE A 184 -17.54 -1.48 -6.23
CA ILE A 184 -16.86 -0.21 -6.01
C ILE A 184 -15.52 -0.50 -5.33
N LYS A 185 -14.43 -0.03 -5.92
CA LYS A 185 -13.12 0.01 -5.27
C LYS A 185 -12.98 1.30 -4.48
N VAL A 186 -12.68 1.20 -3.20
CA VAL A 186 -12.34 2.33 -2.32
C VAL A 186 -10.83 2.30 -2.10
N THR A 187 -10.14 3.33 -2.58
CA THR A 187 -8.68 3.41 -2.50
C THR A 187 -8.22 4.06 -1.20
N ASN A 188 -7.00 3.76 -0.78
CA ASN A 188 -6.35 4.42 0.35
C ASN A 188 -5.94 5.88 0.07
N ARG A 189 -6.31 6.43 -1.10
CA ARG A 189 -6.13 7.83 -1.48
C ARG A 189 -7.41 8.65 -1.35
N GLY A 190 -8.47 8.07 -0.78
CA GLY A 190 -9.76 8.76 -0.70
C GLY A 190 -10.46 8.87 -2.05
N THR A 191 -10.26 7.89 -2.95
CA THR A 191 -10.98 7.81 -4.23
C THR A 191 -11.85 6.57 -4.29
N VAL A 192 -12.98 6.67 -5.00
CA VAL A 192 -13.85 5.52 -5.30
C VAL A 192 -14.04 5.37 -6.80
N GLU A 193 -13.95 4.15 -7.30
CA GLU A 193 -14.11 3.84 -8.73
C GLU A 193 -14.94 2.57 -8.91
N PRO A 194 -15.89 2.53 -9.86
CA PRO A 194 -16.54 1.28 -10.24
C PRO A 194 -15.52 0.26 -10.75
N VAL A 195 -15.71 -1.01 -10.40
CA VAL A 195 -14.84 -2.12 -10.84
C VAL A 195 -15.40 -2.71 -12.13
N GLU A 196 -14.58 -2.77 -13.18
CA GLU A 196 -14.98 -3.25 -14.51
C GLU A 196 -14.66 -4.75 -14.70
N GLU A 197 -13.79 -5.30 -13.87
CA GLU A 197 -13.31 -6.68 -13.98
C GLU A 197 -14.29 -7.74 -13.48
N LEU A 198 -15.38 -7.34 -12.81
CA LEU A 198 -16.31 -8.25 -12.13
C LEU A 198 -17.65 -8.42 -12.85
N MET A 199 -17.88 -7.71 -13.95
CA MET A 199 -19.04 -7.91 -14.81
C MET A 199 -18.61 -7.91 -16.28
N LEU A 200 -19.35 -8.63 -17.12
CA LEU A 200 -19.11 -8.65 -18.55
C LEU A 200 -19.65 -7.36 -19.19
N PRO A 201 -18.95 -6.80 -20.19
CA PRO A 201 -19.41 -5.68 -21.01
C PRO A 201 -20.48 -6.13 -22.02
N GLN A 202 -21.59 -6.68 -21.54
CA GLN A 202 -22.72 -7.11 -22.36
C GLN A 202 -24.02 -6.52 -21.81
N PRO A 203 -24.84 -5.84 -22.65
CA PRO A 203 -24.71 -5.74 -24.11
C PRO A 203 -23.67 -4.70 -24.61
N ASP A 204 -23.18 -3.81 -23.74
CA ASP A 204 -22.15 -2.81 -24.09
C ASP A 204 -21.15 -2.58 -22.94
N GLU A 205 -20.13 -1.74 -23.18
CA GLU A 205 -19.05 -1.47 -22.21
C GLU A 205 -19.53 -0.97 -20.85
N LYS A 206 -20.65 -0.23 -20.79
CA LYS A 206 -21.16 0.31 -19.51
C LYS A 206 -21.65 -0.81 -18.59
N ALA A 207 -22.07 -1.95 -19.14
CA ALA A 207 -22.50 -3.10 -18.37
C ALA A 207 -21.35 -3.74 -17.56
N ALA A 208 -20.09 -3.44 -17.87
CA ALA A 208 -18.94 -3.92 -17.10
C ALA A 208 -18.86 -3.31 -15.70
N SER A 209 -19.43 -2.11 -15.49
CA SER A 209 -19.36 -1.40 -14.21
C SER A 209 -20.71 -0.98 -13.64
N LEU A 210 -21.74 -0.86 -14.49
CA LEU A 210 -23.03 -0.29 -14.13
C LEU A 210 -24.18 -1.26 -14.42
N ARG A 211 -25.17 -1.25 -13.53
CA ARG A 211 -26.37 -2.08 -13.58
C ARG A 211 -27.60 -1.25 -13.86
N ASN A 212 -28.57 -1.90 -14.51
CA ASN A 212 -29.90 -1.35 -14.71
C ASN A 212 -30.70 -1.47 -13.42
N ILE A 213 -31.52 -0.46 -13.16
CA ILE A 213 -32.49 -0.48 -12.08
C ILE A 213 -33.85 -0.05 -12.61
N THR A 214 -34.91 -0.54 -12.00
CA THR A 214 -36.27 -0.05 -12.22
C THR A 214 -36.73 0.79 -11.05
N THR A 215 -37.55 1.81 -11.30
CA THR A 215 -38.15 2.65 -10.26
C THR A 215 -39.66 2.68 -10.37
N ASN A 216 -40.34 2.76 -9.23
CA ASN A 216 -41.79 2.82 -9.13
C ASN A 216 -42.22 3.72 -7.96
N LEU A 217 -43.26 4.53 -8.17
CA LEU A 217 -43.86 5.36 -7.13
C LEU A 217 -44.99 4.61 -6.42
N ASN A 218 -44.78 4.32 -5.14
CA ASN A 218 -45.83 3.79 -4.27
C ASN A 218 -46.57 4.92 -3.56
N LYS A 219 -47.84 4.66 -3.25
CA LYS A 219 -48.71 5.60 -2.54
C LYS A 219 -49.57 4.87 -1.53
N THR A 220 -49.65 5.41 -0.31
CA THR A 220 -50.61 4.99 0.71
C THR A 220 -51.25 6.23 1.32
N GLY A 221 -52.53 6.46 1.03
CA GLY A 221 -53.20 7.70 1.42
C GLY A 221 -52.60 8.91 0.70
N GLU A 222 -52.10 9.89 1.46
CA GLU A 222 -51.40 11.08 0.95
C GLU A 222 -49.87 10.89 0.88
N GLU A 223 -49.34 9.84 1.50
CA GLU A 223 -47.90 9.59 1.53
C GLU A 223 -47.47 8.83 0.27
N GLU A 224 -46.47 9.39 -0.41
CA GLU A 224 -45.87 8.83 -1.63
C GLU A 224 -44.39 8.55 -1.36
N TRP A 225 -43.87 7.40 -1.79
CA TRP A 225 -42.44 7.08 -1.70
C TRP A 225 -42.01 6.24 -2.90
N TRP A 226 -40.73 6.34 -3.27
CA TRP A 226 -40.21 5.58 -4.38
C TRP A 226 -39.58 4.27 -3.93
N ARG A 227 -39.72 3.27 -4.79
CA ARG A 227 -39.09 1.96 -4.68
C ARG A 227 -38.22 1.73 -5.90
N ILE A 228 -37.00 1.26 -5.67
CA ILE A 228 -36.10 0.83 -6.74
C ILE A 228 -35.84 -0.67 -6.68
N ARG A 229 -35.59 -1.30 -7.82
CA ARG A 229 -35.19 -2.71 -7.91
C ARG A 229 -34.09 -2.89 -8.94
N GLU A 230 -33.13 -3.75 -8.63
CA GLU A 230 -32.10 -4.16 -9.58
C GLU A 230 -32.68 -5.15 -10.61
N GLU A 231 -32.20 -5.10 -11.85
CA GLU A 231 -32.58 -6.05 -12.89
C GLU A 231 -31.86 -7.40 -12.70
N CYS A 232 -32.58 -8.47 -12.37
CA CYS A 232 -32.00 -9.76 -11.95
C CYS A 232 -32.32 -10.93 -12.87
N ASN A 233 -32.36 -10.65 -14.16
CA ASN A 233 -32.64 -11.61 -15.23
C ASN A 233 -31.69 -11.42 -16.43
N ASP A 234 -30.55 -10.76 -16.23
CA ASP A 234 -29.56 -10.54 -17.27
C ASP A 234 -28.36 -11.50 -17.13
N THR A 235 -27.50 -11.49 -18.14
CA THR A 235 -26.32 -12.37 -18.23
C THR A 235 -25.40 -12.22 -17.01
N ASN A 236 -25.16 -11.00 -16.54
CA ASN A 236 -24.29 -10.77 -15.39
C ASN A 236 -24.89 -11.33 -14.09
N TYR A 237 -26.20 -11.22 -13.91
CA TYR A 237 -26.87 -11.80 -12.76
C TYR A 237 -26.81 -13.34 -12.77
N GLU A 238 -27.11 -13.96 -13.91
CA GLU A 238 -27.14 -15.41 -14.05
C GLU A 238 -25.78 -16.08 -13.92
N LEU A 239 -24.71 -15.42 -14.41
CA LEU A 239 -23.35 -15.94 -14.37
C LEU A 239 -22.62 -15.65 -13.06
N PHE A 240 -22.87 -14.49 -12.45
CA PHE A 240 -22.08 -14.04 -11.29
C PHE A 240 -22.95 -13.69 -10.09
N LEU A 241 -23.85 -12.71 -10.23
CA LEU A 241 -24.41 -12.01 -9.07
C LEU A 241 -25.36 -12.88 -8.21
N ARG A 242 -26.03 -13.86 -8.81
CA ARG A 242 -26.92 -14.80 -8.10
C ARG A 242 -26.17 -15.67 -7.09
N ASP A 243 -24.89 -15.94 -7.35
CA ASP A 243 -24.09 -16.88 -6.57
C ASP A 243 -23.10 -16.15 -5.64
N LEU A 244 -23.27 -14.83 -5.44
CA LEU A 244 -22.47 -14.02 -4.52
C LEU A 244 -22.98 -14.07 -3.07
N PRO A 245 -22.07 -13.93 -2.08
CA PRO A 245 -22.45 -13.83 -0.67
C PRO A 245 -23.40 -12.66 -0.41
N TYR A 246 -24.39 -12.86 0.48
CA TYR A 246 -25.39 -11.86 0.88
C TYR A 246 -26.38 -11.40 -0.20
N GLN A 247 -26.34 -11.95 -1.41
CA GLN A 247 -27.27 -11.56 -2.47
C GLN A 247 -28.74 -11.71 -2.02
N ASP A 248 -29.55 -10.70 -2.33
CA ASP A 248 -30.98 -10.63 -2.03
C ASP A 248 -31.64 -9.64 -2.99
N CYS A 249 -31.67 -10.00 -4.27
CA CYS A 249 -32.20 -9.09 -5.30
C CYS A 249 -33.68 -8.71 -5.07
N SER A 250 -34.47 -9.61 -4.49
CA SER A 250 -35.90 -9.39 -4.31
C SER A 250 -36.22 -8.28 -3.31
N ASN A 251 -35.41 -8.16 -2.25
CA ASN A 251 -35.73 -7.27 -1.12
C ASN A 251 -34.66 -6.21 -0.85
N SER A 252 -33.52 -6.23 -1.54
CA SER A 252 -32.44 -5.29 -1.26
C SER A 252 -31.61 -4.93 -2.49
N ILE A 253 -31.09 -3.70 -2.47
CA ILE A 253 -30.04 -3.25 -3.36
C ILE A 253 -28.71 -3.52 -2.66
N ILE A 254 -27.82 -4.29 -3.32
CA ILE A 254 -26.54 -4.68 -2.71
C ILE A 254 -25.40 -4.10 -3.54
N LEU A 255 -24.50 -3.39 -2.87
CA LEU A 255 -23.23 -2.94 -3.42
C LEU A 255 -22.10 -3.77 -2.79
N TYR A 256 -21.08 -4.11 -3.56
CA TYR A 256 -19.88 -4.73 -3.02
C TYR A 256 -18.74 -3.72 -3.06
N THR A 257 -18.07 -3.55 -1.93
CA THR A 257 -16.93 -2.64 -1.79
C THR A 257 -15.65 -3.43 -1.64
N PHE A 258 -14.62 -3.07 -2.42
CA PHE A 258 -13.26 -3.60 -2.31
C PHE A 258 -12.37 -2.49 -1.79
N ASN A 259 -11.82 -2.68 -0.60
CA ASN A 259 -11.25 -1.58 0.16
C ASN A 259 -9.74 -1.77 0.29
N ASP A 260 -8.97 -0.84 -0.28
CA ASP A 260 -7.53 -0.83 -0.12
C ASP A 260 -7.19 -0.50 1.35
N LYS A 261 -6.25 -1.25 1.91
CA LYS A 261 -5.80 -1.08 3.29
C LYS A 261 -5.20 0.31 3.51
N VAL A 262 -5.45 0.88 4.69
CA VAL A 262 -4.85 2.14 5.15
C VAL A 262 -3.67 1.86 6.06
N PHE A 263 -2.66 2.73 6.02
CA PHE A 263 -1.53 2.59 6.94
C PHE A 263 -1.98 3.02 8.35
N PRO A 264 -1.58 2.27 9.39
CA PRO A 264 -1.86 2.70 10.75
C PRO A 264 -1.16 4.05 11.02
N PRO A 265 -1.71 4.91 11.90
CA PRO A 265 -1.19 6.26 12.15
C PRO A 265 0.30 6.28 12.56
N THR A 266 0.79 5.22 13.21
CA THR A 266 2.19 5.07 13.63
C THR A 266 3.16 4.87 12.47
N LEU A 267 2.70 4.33 11.34
CA LEU A 267 3.47 4.09 10.12
C LEU A 267 3.13 5.09 9.02
N GLU A 268 2.35 6.12 9.32
CA GLU A 268 1.93 7.11 8.31
C GLU A 268 3.09 8.00 7.84
N PHE A 269 4.04 8.33 8.73
CA PHE A 269 5.26 9.08 8.38
C PHE A 269 6.06 8.38 7.26
N ILE A 270 5.90 7.06 7.17
CA ILE A 270 6.58 6.18 6.24
C ILE A 270 5.83 6.12 4.89
N SER A 271 4.60 6.64 4.77
CA SER A 271 3.83 6.59 3.53
C SER A 271 4.12 7.80 2.60
N GLY A 272 4.14 7.56 1.29
CA GLY A 272 4.33 8.62 0.27
C GLY A 272 5.76 9.17 0.21
N GLY A 273 5.96 10.43 0.63
CA GLY A 273 7.25 11.15 0.52
C GLY A 273 8.28 10.79 1.60
N GLY A 274 7.84 10.29 2.76
CA GLY A 274 8.72 9.87 3.86
C GLY A 274 9.61 8.68 3.49
N ILE A 275 9.15 7.84 2.56
CA ILE A 275 9.92 6.73 1.95
C ILE A 275 11.23 7.22 1.37
N ILE A 276 11.15 8.27 0.55
CA ILE A 276 12.29 8.83 -0.15
C ILE A 276 13.25 9.47 0.87
N GLY A 277 12.71 10.15 1.89
CA GLY A 277 13.50 10.69 3.00
C GLY A 277 14.21 9.60 3.82
N LEU A 278 13.52 8.55 4.20
CA LEU A 278 14.09 7.41 4.94
C LEU A 278 15.16 6.69 4.11
N TYR A 279 14.87 6.43 2.84
CA TYR A 279 15.80 5.79 1.92
C TYR A 279 17.08 6.63 1.72
N THR A 280 16.92 7.92 1.40
CA THR A 280 18.06 8.82 1.20
C THR A 280 18.89 8.96 2.46
N THR A 281 18.27 9.12 3.63
CA THR A 281 18.99 9.21 4.90
C THR A 281 19.73 7.92 5.24
N LEU A 282 19.10 6.75 5.10
CA LEU A 282 19.74 5.46 5.36
C LEU A 282 20.93 5.23 4.43
N VAL A 283 20.75 5.44 3.13
CA VAL A 283 21.81 5.26 2.12
C VAL A 283 22.95 6.25 2.35
N LEU A 284 22.65 7.51 2.68
CA LEU A 284 23.68 8.50 2.99
C LEU A 284 24.48 8.13 4.24
N VAL A 285 23.81 7.70 5.32
CA VAL A 285 24.49 7.26 6.56
C VAL A 285 25.36 6.04 6.27
N ALA A 286 24.84 5.04 5.57
CA ALA A 286 25.60 3.85 5.19
C ALA A 286 26.81 4.21 4.31
N SER A 287 26.63 5.10 3.33
CA SER A 287 27.73 5.56 2.46
C SER A 287 28.82 6.28 3.25
N ARG A 288 28.45 7.06 4.29
CA ARG A 288 29.38 7.77 5.15
C ARG A 288 30.18 6.80 6.02
N ILE A 289 29.54 5.78 6.57
CA ILE A 289 30.18 4.72 7.34
C ILE A 289 31.16 3.93 6.45
N LEU A 290 30.71 3.48 5.28
CA LEU A 290 31.55 2.77 4.31
C LEU A 290 32.76 3.62 3.90
N ARG A 291 32.54 4.90 3.59
CA ARG A 291 33.64 5.82 3.28
C ARG A 291 34.62 5.96 4.44
N GLY A 292 34.16 5.96 5.69
CA GLY A 292 35.01 5.99 6.88
C GLY A 292 36.01 4.83 6.95
N PHE A 293 35.61 3.62 6.54
CA PHE A 293 36.51 2.46 6.52
C PHE A 293 37.64 2.58 5.50
N PHE A 294 37.43 3.27 4.37
CA PHE A 294 38.40 3.36 3.29
C PHE A 294 39.17 4.68 3.25
N SER A 295 38.62 5.77 3.82
CA SER A 295 39.14 7.12 3.60
C SER A 295 40.38 7.47 4.42
N ASP A 296 40.68 6.75 5.50
CA ASP A 296 41.79 7.08 6.43
C ASP A 296 42.84 5.97 6.55
N GLN A 297 42.95 5.12 5.53
CA GLN A 297 43.93 4.02 5.54
C GLN A 297 45.36 4.53 5.31
N CYS A 298 45.54 5.51 4.42
CA CYS A 298 46.88 6.03 4.09
C CYS A 298 47.63 6.64 5.28
N GLY A 299 46.91 7.31 6.19
CA GLY A 299 47.51 7.89 7.40
C GLY A 299 47.98 6.86 8.41
N LYS A 300 47.43 5.64 8.35
CA LYS A 300 47.74 4.55 9.29
C LYS A 300 48.87 3.64 8.82
N ILE A 301 49.20 3.65 7.53
CA ILE A 301 50.26 2.81 6.93
C ILE A 301 51.56 2.93 7.74
N MET A 302 51.96 4.14 8.13
CA MET A 302 53.20 4.38 8.87
C MET A 302 53.26 3.74 10.28
N PHE A 303 52.12 3.30 10.82
CA PHE A 303 52.01 2.69 12.15
C PHE A 303 51.58 1.22 12.10
N GLU A 304 50.81 0.81 11.09
CA GLU A 304 50.29 -0.56 10.94
C GLU A 304 51.22 -1.46 10.11
N ASP A 305 51.98 -0.90 9.17
CA ASP A 305 52.85 -1.67 8.25
C ASP A 305 54.31 -1.62 8.70
N LEU A 306 54.60 -2.29 9.83
CA LEU A 306 55.94 -2.35 10.44
C LEU A 306 56.49 -3.79 10.38
N PRO A 307 57.71 -4.02 9.86
CA PRO A 307 58.20 -5.37 9.56
C PRO A 307 58.55 -6.22 10.81
N ASN A 308 59.11 -5.62 11.86
CA ASN A 308 59.32 -6.27 13.16
C ASN A 308 59.03 -5.27 14.29
N VAL A 309 58.08 -5.59 15.17
CA VAL A 309 57.64 -4.70 16.27
C VAL A 309 58.19 -5.10 17.64
N ASP A 310 59.04 -6.13 17.74
CA ASP A 310 59.46 -6.74 19.01
C ASP A 310 60.15 -5.74 19.93
N ARG A 311 61.00 -4.86 19.38
CA ARG A 311 61.70 -3.83 20.16
C ARG A 311 60.75 -2.74 20.68
N VAL A 312 59.70 -2.42 19.93
CA VAL A 312 58.66 -1.46 20.35
C VAL A 312 57.78 -2.11 21.42
N LEU A 313 57.42 -3.39 21.24
CA LEU A 313 56.71 -4.18 22.22
C LEU A 313 57.50 -4.32 23.52
N GLN A 314 58.80 -4.60 23.45
CA GLN A 314 59.69 -4.67 24.61
C GLN A 314 59.71 -3.34 25.37
N LEU A 315 59.81 -2.20 24.67
CA LEU A 315 59.75 -0.89 25.31
C LEU A 315 58.42 -0.67 26.05
N CYS A 316 57.29 -1.10 25.47
CA CYS A 316 55.98 -1.06 26.14
C CYS A 316 55.92 -1.97 27.38
N LEU A 317 56.55 -3.15 27.32
CA LEU A 317 56.64 -4.09 28.44
C LEU A 317 57.57 -3.57 29.55
N ASP A 318 58.67 -2.92 29.20
CA ASP A 318 59.60 -2.31 30.15
C ASP A 318 58.90 -1.15 30.89
N ILE A 319 58.12 -0.31 30.19
CA ILE A 319 57.27 0.72 30.81
C ILE A 319 56.28 0.08 31.79
N TYR A 320 55.66 -1.04 31.41
CA TYR A 320 54.71 -1.76 32.27
C TYR A 320 55.39 -2.29 33.55
N LEU A 321 56.58 -2.89 33.41
CA LEU A 321 57.35 -3.44 34.53
C LEU A 321 57.83 -2.35 35.49
N VAL A 322 58.33 -1.24 34.98
CA VAL A 322 58.81 -0.10 35.78
C VAL A 322 57.65 0.58 36.53
N ARG A 323 56.47 0.62 35.93
CA ARG A 323 55.23 1.06 36.60
C ARG A 323 54.84 0.14 37.76
N GLU A 324 54.94 -1.18 37.58
CA GLU A 324 54.68 -2.15 38.66
C GLU A 324 55.69 -2.01 39.81
N ALA A 325 56.95 -1.75 39.49
CA ALA A 325 58.01 -1.46 40.46
C ALA A 325 57.86 -0.08 41.15
N SER A 326 56.89 0.76 40.74
CA SER A 326 56.68 2.12 41.23
C SER A 326 57.89 3.06 41.05
N GLU A 327 58.74 2.80 40.06
CA GLU A 327 59.88 3.65 39.71
C GLU A 327 59.47 4.72 38.67
N PHE A 328 58.66 5.68 39.10
CA PHE A 328 58.01 6.67 38.22
C PHE A 328 58.98 7.55 37.41
N ALA A 329 60.17 7.83 37.93
CA ALA A 329 61.18 8.61 37.21
C ALA A 329 61.67 7.87 35.95
N LEU A 330 61.91 6.56 36.07
CA LEU A 330 62.32 5.71 34.95
C LEU A 330 61.16 5.46 33.99
N GLU A 331 59.92 5.39 34.50
CA GLU A 331 58.72 5.31 33.67
C GLU A 331 58.58 6.54 32.76
N GLU A 332 58.80 7.74 33.30
CA GLU A 332 58.73 8.99 32.54
C GLU A 332 59.76 9.02 31.40
N ASP A 333 61.00 8.60 31.67
CA ASP A 333 62.06 8.52 30.68
C ASP A 333 61.75 7.52 29.55
N LEU A 334 61.27 6.31 29.90
CA LEU A 334 60.88 5.29 28.92
C LEU A 334 59.67 5.71 28.09
N PHE A 335 58.70 6.40 28.71
CA PHE A 335 57.55 6.94 28.00
C PHE A 335 57.93 8.10 27.06
N ALA A 336 58.83 8.98 27.47
CA ALA A 336 59.37 10.03 26.60
C ALA A 336 60.08 9.45 25.37
N LYS A 337 60.83 8.35 25.56
CA LYS A 337 61.45 7.58 24.48
C LYS A 337 60.41 6.98 23.52
N LEU A 338 59.29 6.47 24.03
CA LEU A 338 58.17 5.97 23.21
C LEU A 338 57.51 7.10 22.40
N VAL A 339 57.23 8.25 23.02
CA VAL A 339 56.64 9.40 22.33
C VAL A 339 57.57 9.94 21.25
N PHE A 340 58.88 10.01 21.53
CA PHE A 340 59.88 10.42 20.55
C PHE A 340 59.89 9.48 19.34
N LEU A 341 59.81 8.18 19.58
CA LEU A 341 59.75 7.16 18.54
C LEU A 341 58.54 7.36 17.60
N PHE A 342 57.34 7.56 18.14
CA PHE A 342 56.12 7.79 17.35
C PHE A 342 56.06 9.19 16.69
N ARG A 343 56.89 10.15 17.12
CA ARG A 343 57.02 11.47 16.46
C ARG A 343 57.94 11.46 15.25
N SER A 344 58.80 10.46 15.09
CA SER A 344 59.79 10.36 13.99
C SER A 344 59.60 9.07 13.19
N PRO A 345 58.90 9.10 12.03
CA PRO A 345 58.69 7.90 11.21
C PRO A 345 60.01 7.27 10.74
N GLU A 346 61.04 8.07 10.49
CA GLU A 346 62.36 7.57 10.12
C GLU A 346 63.00 6.73 11.23
N THR A 347 62.83 7.17 12.48
CA THR A 347 63.35 6.44 13.64
C THR A 347 62.54 5.17 13.88
N LEU A 348 61.22 5.23 13.73
CA LEU A 348 60.33 4.08 13.84
C LEU A 348 60.68 2.99 12.81
N ILE A 349 60.93 3.36 11.55
CA ILE A 349 61.37 2.43 10.51
C ILE A 349 62.71 1.79 10.85
N LYS A 350 63.70 2.58 11.30
CA LYS A 350 65.02 2.04 11.70
C LYS A 350 64.91 1.05 12.85
N TRP A 351 64.05 1.35 13.82
CA TRP A 351 63.87 0.52 15.01
C TRP A 351 63.15 -0.79 14.70
N THR A 352 62.25 -0.78 13.71
CA THR A 352 61.43 -1.94 13.32
C THR A 352 62.04 -2.80 12.21
N ARG A 353 63.29 -2.52 11.80
CA ARG A 353 64.01 -3.38 10.84
C ARG A 353 64.18 -4.80 11.38
N PRO A 354 64.07 -5.83 10.52
CA PRO A 354 64.45 -7.19 10.87
C PRO A 354 65.88 -7.24 11.42
N LYS A 355 66.16 -8.17 12.33
CA LYS A 355 67.55 -8.43 12.74
C LYS A 355 68.27 -9.05 11.54
N GLU A 356 69.42 -8.50 11.15
CA GLU A 356 70.32 -9.17 10.23
C GLU A 356 70.86 -10.40 10.96
N GLU A 357 70.49 -11.59 10.51
CA GLU A 357 71.18 -12.82 10.89
C GLU A 357 72.57 -12.74 10.23
N LEU A 358 73.58 -12.44 11.04
CA LEU A 358 74.97 -12.68 10.65
C LEU A 358 75.08 -14.20 10.47
N ALA A 359 75.38 -14.64 9.24
CA ALA A 359 75.79 -16.01 9.00
C ALA A 359 77.11 -16.23 9.76
N ASP A 360 77.05 -17.07 10.80
CA ASP A 360 78.23 -17.63 11.46
C ASP A 360 78.92 -18.57 10.46
N ASP A 361 79.81 -18.05 9.61
CA ASP A 361 80.86 -18.86 8.98
C ASP A 361 81.98 -19.00 10.01
N ASP A 362 81.95 -20.06 10.82
CA ASP A 362 83.10 -20.64 11.53
C ASP A 362 82.68 -21.99 12.16
N GLU A 363 82.91 -23.11 11.46
CA GLU A 363 83.14 -24.41 12.11
C GLU A 363 84.32 -25.13 11.43
N ASP A 364 85.37 -25.31 12.25
CA ASP A 364 86.56 -26.11 12.04
C ASP A 364 86.24 -27.62 11.83
N GLU A 365 86.89 -28.29 10.87
CA GLU A 365 87.09 -29.75 10.90
C GLU A 365 88.58 -30.09 10.76
N ASP A 366 89.18 -30.37 11.93
CA ASP A 366 90.28 -31.26 12.35
C ASP A 366 91.53 -31.55 11.47
N PRO A 367 92.72 -31.66 12.11
CA PRO A 367 93.92 -32.27 11.54
C PRO A 367 94.03 -33.76 11.93
N GLU A 368 94.40 -34.65 11.00
CA GLU A 368 95.42 -35.69 11.26
C GLU A 368 95.85 -36.47 10.00
N ASP A 369 97.11 -36.89 10.09
CA ASP A 369 98.03 -37.42 9.09
C ASP A 369 97.61 -38.68 8.32
N GLY A 370 98.18 -38.84 7.11
CA GLY A 370 98.05 -40.08 6.35
C GLY A 370 98.78 -40.17 5.01
N ALA A 371 100.07 -39.82 4.98
CA ALA A 371 101.12 -40.40 4.11
C ALA A 371 100.85 -40.70 2.61
N GLY A 372 101.62 -40.00 1.76
CA GLY A 372 102.60 -40.67 0.89
C GLY A 372 102.36 -40.66 -0.63
N GLY A 373 103.36 -40.14 -1.36
CA GLY A 373 103.82 -40.77 -2.60
C GLY A 373 103.91 -39.87 -3.84
N ASP A 374 105.14 -39.49 -4.19
CA ASP A 374 105.73 -39.21 -5.52
C ASP A 374 105.04 -38.14 -6.40
N HIS A 375 105.71 -37.09 -6.89
CA HIS A 375 107.06 -36.98 -7.44
C HIS A 375 107.52 -35.51 -7.41
#